data_AF-A0A351NXF7-F1
#
_entry.id   AF-A0A351NXF7-F1
#
_cell.length_a   1.000
_cell.length_b   1.000
_cell.length_c   1.000
_cell.angle_alpha   90.00
_cell.angle_beta   90.00
_cell.angle_gamma   90.00
#
_symmetry.space_group_name_H-M   'P 1'
#
loop_
_entity.id
_entity.type
_entity.pdbx_description
1 polymer ?
#
loop_
_entity_poly.entity_id
_entity_poly.type
_entity_poly.pdbx_seq_one_letter_code
_entity_poly.pdbx_strand_id
1 'polypeptide(L)'
;MLNTIKKIIAKETSFEIPWSTTLQTIDGERVCLVSNVQASDDYPIVCLIDYGTEVGCDSYTLEGEYDVGVASGNNLMPIPK
;
A
#
# COMPACT_ATOMS: atom_id res chain seq x y z
N MET A 1 -2.30 31.33 -6.27
CA MET A 1 -2.60 29.92 -5.96
C MET A 1 -1.71 28.96 -6.77
N LEU A 2 -1.70 29.01 -8.12
CA LEU A 2 -0.87 28.14 -8.97
C LEU A 2 0.65 28.20 -8.67
N ASN A 3 1.18 29.39 -8.37
CA ASN A 3 2.60 29.58 -8.00
C ASN A 3 2.96 29.03 -6.62
N THR A 4 1.98 28.81 -5.74
CA THR A 4 2.20 28.24 -4.42
C THR A 4 2.30 26.72 -4.51
N ILE A 5 1.37 26.08 -5.25
CA ILE A 5 1.37 24.62 -5.46
C ILE A 5 2.67 24.16 -6.15
N LYS A 6 3.12 24.85 -7.20
CA LYS A 6 4.39 24.51 -7.88
C LYS A 6 5.61 24.52 -6.95
N LYS A 7 5.66 25.46 -6.00
CA LYS A 7 6.75 25.55 -5.02
C LYS A 7 6.68 24.44 -3.97
N ILE A 8 5.48 24.03 -3.57
CA ILE A 8 5.27 22.90 -2.66
C ILE A 8 5.71 21.61 -3.34
N ILE A 9 5.22 21.35 -4.56
CA ILE A 9 5.61 20.17 -5.35
C ILE A 9 7.14 20.11 -5.51
N ALA A 10 7.79 21.19 -5.95
CA ALA A 10 9.24 21.23 -6.13
C ALA A 10 10.05 20.98 -4.83
N LYS A 11 9.44 21.21 -3.66
CA LYS A 11 10.04 20.93 -2.35
C LYS A 11 9.77 19.49 -1.88
N GLU A 12 8.71 18.86 -2.37
CA GLU A 12 8.27 17.51 -1.98
C GLU A 12 8.63 16.42 -3.02
N THR A 13 9.12 16.78 -4.20
CA THR A 13 9.40 15.86 -5.33
C THR A 13 10.52 14.83 -5.12
N SER A 14 11.01 14.60 -3.90
CA SER A 14 12.05 13.58 -3.63
C SER A 14 11.56 12.39 -2.79
N PHE A 15 10.26 12.27 -2.53
CA PHE A 15 9.75 11.14 -1.75
C PHE A 15 9.46 9.96 -2.68
N GLU A 16 10.36 8.98 -2.68
CA GLU A 16 10.09 7.65 -3.22
C GLU A 16 9.06 6.94 -2.32
N ILE A 17 8.17 6.15 -2.92
CA ILE A 17 7.27 5.29 -2.14
C ILE A 17 8.12 4.17 -1.54
N PRO A 18 8.10 3.97 -0.20
CA PRO A 18 8.90 2.95 0.45
C PRO A 18 8.24 1.57 0.30
N TRP A 19 8.28 1.03 -0.92
CA TRP A 19 7.80 -0.32 -1.21
C TRP A 19 8.44 -1.35 -0.28
N SER A 20 7.61 -2.27 0.21
CA SER A 20 8.01 -3.33 1.13
C SER A 20 9.03 -4.25 0.49
N THR A 21 10.05 -4.61 1.25
CA THR A 21 11.06 -5.59 0.88
C THR A 21 10.78 -6.98 1.48
N THR A 22 9.67 -7.11 2.20
CA THR A 22 9.29 -8.34 2.91
C THR A 22 7.90 -8.84 2.56
N LEU A 23 7.02 -7.98 2.04
CA LEU A 23 5.63 -8.31 1.71
C LEU A 23 5.31 -7.93 0.27
N GLN A 24 4.43 -8.72 -0.34
CA GLN A 24 3.77 -8.49 -1.62
C GLN A 24 2.35 -9.07 -1.55
N THR A 25 1.51 -8.82 -2.54
CA THR A 25 0.28 -9.60 -2.71
C THR A 25 0.62 -11.02 -3.21
N ILE A 26 -0.34 -11.94 -3.18
CA ILE A 26 -0.18 -13.29 -3.75
C ILE A 26 0.09 -13.24 -5.26
N ASP A 27 -0.55 -12.32 -5.97
CA ASP A 27 -0.35 -12.14 -7.43
C ASP A 27 0.98 -11.44 -7.76
N GLY A 28 1.71 -10.94 -6.74
CA GLY A 28 3.09 -10.46 -6.84
C GLY A 28 3.22 -8.94 -6.97
N GLU A 29 2.15 -8.19 -6.73
CA GLU A 29 2.19 -6.73 -6.68
C GLU A 29 3.00 -6.23 -5.48
N ARG A 30 3.72 -5.13 -5.69
CA ARG A 30 4.48 -4.46 -4.64
C ARG A 30 3.53 -3.72 -3.72
N VAL A 31 3.76 -3.81 -2.42
CA VAL A 31 2.94 -3.13 -1.42
C VAL A 31 3.77 -2.17 -0.57
N CYS A 32 3.17 -1.08 -0.10
CA CYS A 32 3.79 -0.15 0.85
C CYS A 32 2.85 0.03 2.04
N LEU A 33 3.32 -0.31 3.25
CA LEU A 33 2.56 -0.10 4.47
C LEU A 33 2.42 1.39 4.76
N VAL A 34 1.19 1.84 4.94
CA VAL A 34 0.89 3.24 5.26
C VAL A 34 0.75 3.37 6.77
N SER A 35 1.69 4.07 7.39
CA SER A 35 1.57 4.43 8.81
C SER A 35 0.65 5.64 8.98
N ASN A 36 -0.06 5.72 10.12
CA ASN A 36 -0.91 6.85 10.52
C ASN A 36 -2.23 7.03 9.74
N VAL A 37 -2.78 5.97 9.14
CA VAL A 37 -4.16 5.97 8.64
C VAL A 37 -5.06 5.38 9.72
N GLN A 38 -6.22 6.01 9.95
CA GLN A 38 -7.24 5.47 10.86
C GLN A 38 -7.91 4.28 10.17
N ALA A 39 -7.39 3.09 10.43
CA ALA A 39 -7.93 1.83 9.96
C ALA A 39 -9.07 1.35 10.88
N SER A 40 -9.91 0.42 10.39
CA SER A 40 -10.91 -0.23 11.24
C SER A 40 -10.27 -1.31 12.10
N ASP A 41 -10.94 -1.69 13.19
CA ASP A 41 -10.45 -2.76 14.08
C ASP A 41 -10.32 -4.10 13.34
N ASP A 42 -11.23 -4.38 12.40
CA ASP A 42 -11.24 -5.63 11.62
C ASP A 42 -10.17 -5.65 10.51
N TYR A 43 -9.81 -4.48 9.95
CA TYR A 43 -8.82 -4.34 8.87
C TYR A 43 -7.79 -3.27 9.20
N PRO A 44 -6.93 -3.51 10.21
CA PRO A 44 -6.05 -2.49 10.78
C PRO A 44 -4.82 -2.14 9.92
N ILE A 45 -4.50 -2.95 8.91
CA ILE A 45 -3.32 -2.76 8.06
C ILE A 45 -3.74 -2.06 6.77
N VAL A 46 -3.17 -0.89 6.45
CA VAL A 46 -3.43 -0.19 5.19
C VAL A 46 -2.19 -0.25 4.30
N CYS A 47 -2.36 -0.66 3.05
CA CYS A 47 -1.29 -0.71 2.06
C CYS A 47 -1.63 0.12 0.82
N LEU A 48 -0.62 0.78 0.25
CA LEU A 48 -0.62 1.10 -1.17
C LEU A 48 -0.19 -0.15 -1.95
N ILE A 49 -0.79 -0.37 -3.11
CA ILE A 49 -0.50 -1.52 -3.99
C ILE A 49 -0.17 -0.99 -5.37
N ASP A 50 0.91 -1.48 -5.97
CA ASP A 50 1.29 -1.15 -7.33
C ASP A 50 0.76 -2.17 -8.34
N TYR A 51 -0.32 -1.81 -9.04
CA TYR A 51 -0.89 -2.61 -10.13
C TYR A 51 -0.19 -2.34 -11.48
N GLY A 52 0.93 -1.61 -11.48
CA GLY A 52 1.76 -1.31 -12.65
C GLY A 52 1.27 -0.12 -13.48
N THR A 53 -0.04 0.00 -13.74
CA THR A 53 -0.63 1.18 -14.40
C THR A 53 -1.23 2.19 -13.44
N GLU A 54 -1.53 1.75 -12.22
CA GLU A 54 -2.13 2.56 -11.17
C GLU A 54 -1.68 2.07 -9.79
N VAL A 55 -1.91 2.93 -8.79
CA VAL A 55 -1.66 2.59 -7.39
C VAL A 55 -3.01 2.46 -6.68
N GLY A 56 -3.30 1.27 -6.17
CA GLY A 56 -4.43 1.00 -5.29
C GLY A 56 -4.13 1.34 -3.83
N CYS A 57 -5.18 1.40 -3.03
CA CYS A 57 -5.10 1.52 -1.59
C CYS A 57 -6.16 0.60 -0.97
N ASP A 58 -5.72 -0.38 -0.18
CA ASP A 58 -6.59 -1.37 0.42
C ASP A 58 -6.20 -1.62 1.87
N SER A 59 -7.16 -2.14 2.62
CA SER A 59 -6.99 -2.51 4.03
C SER A 59 -7.02 -4.03 4.19
N TYR A 60 -6.29 -4.53 5.19
CA TYR A 60 -6.06 -5.94 5.44
C TYR A 60 -6.24 -6.26 6.92
N THR A 61 -6.63 -7.49 7.21
CA THR A 61 -6.59 -8.06 8.57
C THR A 61 -5.15 -8.17 9.08
N LEU A 62 -4.96 -8.51 10.36
CA LEU A 62 -3.62 -8.76 10.91
C LEU A 62 -2.94 -9.99 10.30
N GLU A 63 -3.74 -10.93 9.79
CA GLU A 63 -3.31 -12.13 9.08
C GLU A 63 -2.95 -11.84 7.61
N GLY A 64 -3.24 -10.62 7.12
CA GLY A 64 -2.96 -10.20 5.74
C GLY A 64 -4.08 -10.53 4.75
N GLU A 65 -5.28 -10.82 5.23
CA GLU A 65 -6.44 -11.10 4.36
C GLU A 65 -7.06 -9.79 3.86
N TYR A 66 -7.33 -9.72 2.56
CA TYR A 66 -8.08 -8.63 1.92
C TYR A 66 -9.58 -8.76 2.19
N ASP A 67 -10.10 -9.99 2.13
CA ASP A 67 -11.46 -10.35 2.47
C ASP A 67 -11.43 -11.65 3.30
N VAL A 68 -12.00 -11.59 4.50
CA VAL A 68 -11.86 -12.65 5.52
C VAL A 68 -12.40 -13.97 5.00
N GLY A 69 -11.57 -15.01 5.05
CA GLY A 69 -11.95 -16.37 4.64
C GLY A 69 -12.14 -16.56 3.13
N VAL A 70 -11.79 -15.57 2.31
CA VAL A 70 -11.82 -15.66 0.84
C VAL A 70 -10.40 -15.74 0.31
N ALA A 71 -10.11 -16.79 -0.46
CA ALA A 71 -8.85 -16.89 -1.18
C ALA A 71 -8.80 -15.81 -2.27
N SER A 72 -7.95 -14.81 -2.09
CA SER A 72 -7.78 -13.68 -3.01
C SER A 72 -6.32 -13.53 -3.39
N GLY A 73 -6.06 -13.24 -4.68
CA GLY A 73 -4.73 -12.86 -5.17
C GLY A 73 -4.19 -11.59 -4.51
N ASN A 74 -5.07 -10.75 -3.97
CA ASN A 74 -4.68 -9.54 -3.25
C ASN A 74 -4.21 -9.80 -1.81
N ASN A 75 -4.43 -10.98 -1.23
CA ASN A 75 -3.97 -11.25 0.13
C ASN A 75 -2.45 -11.05 0.24
N LEU A 76 -1.99 -10.56 1.39
CA LEU A 76 -0.57 -10.31 1.62
C LEU A 76 0.17 -11.62 1.86
N MET A 77 1.36 -11.74 1.26
CA MET A 77 2.28 -12.84 1.50
C MET A 77 3.73 -12.36 1.61
N PRO A 78 4.61 -13.14 2.27
CA PRO A 78 6.03 -12.85 2.27
C PRO A 78 6.63 -12.93 0.86
N ILE A 79 7.58 -12.05 0.54
CA ILE A 79 8.36 -12.16 -0.70
C ILE A 79 9.22 -13.44 -0.64
N PRO A 80 9.12 -14.36 -1.62
CA PRO A 80 9.98 -15.55 -1.70
C PRO A 80 11.46 -15.16 -1.79
N LYS A 81 12.31 -15.89 -1.07
CA LYS A 81 13.78 -15.70 -1.11
C LYS A 81 14.42 -16.35 -2.33
#